data_AF-A0A812IEZ2-F1
#
_entry.id   AF-A0A812IEZ2-F1
#
_cell.length_a   1.000
_cell.length_b   1.000
_cell.length_c   1.000
_cell.angle_alpha   90.00
_cell.angle_beta   90.00
_cell.angle_gamma   90.00
#
_symmetry.space_group_name_H-M   'P 1'
#
loop_
_entity.id
_entity.type
_entity.pdbx_description
1 polymer ?
#
loop_
_entity_poly.entity_id
_entity_poly.type
_entity_poly.pdbx_seq_one_letter_code
_entity_poly.pdbx_strand_id
1 'polypeptide(L)'
;MVNMAKCARAMLAMAVLANVVDVTSLGPNNETSTCSTAAVHERYPVRDALERRVLDLEQDRQHKAWWRAAYHRHSHLGSGWEFQHKGAKLLRLLANHTAMCGALGYTCAVYNPWEPRRCFSHHPLVKAWSPSCGGGSDGSDPWRSTGIPRIPRRPPRVRKSAADWLGLHQDCQEGLESQLPQTQPEMTRMLECAGVAWGPVAGEDYFETISLLRAVTSATSFTNFVVVEVGSGIGYWAPKAAKAFRRRFPHTGSCHVVLIESLVPTASAAANLQRNGIYELCNVTFYQSAATAQLLDSLIQSFGAVDLVHVDIQEAELELVKRSILLPKVQHLFIGTHGRLIHREVRTWLVAHGFSLDFDYVGKSFLPTAYGPVVFGDGVLAARKKALDW
;
A
#
# COMPACT_ATOMS: atom_id res chain seq x y z
N MET A 1 18.19 42.54 16.08
CA MET A 1 19.04 41.36 16.35
C MET A 1 18.75 40.90 17.76
N VAL A 2 17.92 39.86 17.91
CA VAL A 2 17.53 39.30 19.21
C VAL A 2 18.40 38.07 19.47
N ASN A 3 19.21 38.14 20.52
CA ASN A 3 20.05 37.05 21.03
C ASN A 3 19.17 35.87 21.48
N MET A 4 19.08 34.83 20.65
CA MET A 4 18.66 33.51 21.10
C MET A 4 19.87 32.77 21.66
N ALA A 5 20.02 32.80 22.98
CA ALA A 5 20.85 31.84 23.69
C ALA A 5 20.19 31.50 25.03
N LYS A 6 19.53 30.33 25.08
CA LYS A 6 19.61 29.35 26.18
C LYS A 6 18.69 28.15 25.91
N CYS A 7 19.21 26.98 26.27
CA CYS A 7 18.66 25.62 26.19
C CYS A 7 18.67 24.92 24.82
N ALA A 8 19.74 24.17 24.55
CA ALA A 8 19.73 23.13 23.53
C ALA A 8 20.68 21.96 23.80
N ARG A 9 20.85 21.48 25.05
CA ARG A 9 21.48 20.15 25.26
C ARG A 9 20.56 19.01 24.81
N ALA A 10 19.24 19.16 24.91
CA ALA A 10 18.27 18.19 24.38
C ALA A 10 18.15 18.23 22.85
N MET A 11 18.22 19.42 22.24
CA MET A 11 18.32 19.53 20.77
C MET A 11 19.68 19.05 20.24
N LEU A 12 20.80 19.29 20.96
CA LEU A 12 22.08 18.67 20.61
C LEU A 12 22.07 17.15 20.80
N ALA A 13 21.48 16.60 21.87
CA ALA A 13 21.38 15.16 22.07
C ALA A 13 20.55 14.50 20.95
N MET A 14 19.46 15.15 20.52
CA MET A 14 18.67 14.70 19.36
C MET A 14 19.41 14.88 18.02
N ALA A 15 20.22 15.95 17.86
CA ALA A 15 21.03 16.18 16.66
C ALA A 15 22.25 15.25 16.56
N VAL A 16 22.81 14.83 17.70
CA VAL A 16 23.88 13.82 17.81
C VAL A 16 23.33 12.41 17.58
N LEU A 17 22.15 12.09 18.13
CA LEU A 17 21.43 10.84 17.79
C LEU A 17 20.98 10.80 16.32
N ALA A 18 20.81 11.95 15.68
CA ALA A 18 20.47 12.08 14.26
C ALA A 18 21.69 12.31 13.34
N ASN A 19 22.92 12.35 13.88
CA ASN A 19 24.19 12.49 13.14
C ASN A 19 24.33 13.75 12.26
N VAL A 20 23.78 14.88 12.69
CA VAL A 20 23.73 16.13 11.89
C VAL A 20 24.83 17.13 12.26
N VAL A 21 25.55 16.96 13.38
CA VAL A 21 26.58 17.91 13.85
C VAL A 21 27.77 17.17 14.50
N ASP A 22 28.99 17.56 14.14
CA ASP A 22 30.24 17.10 14.76
C ASP A 22 30.49 17.84 16.10
N VAL A 23 30.58 17.06 17.18
CA VAL A 23 30.60 17.55 18.57
C VAL A 23 31.99 18.07 18.97
N THR A 24 33.01 17.85 18.15
CA THR A 24 34.40 18.28 18.44
C THR A 24 34.60 19.80 18.35
N SER A 25 33.65 20.56 17.82
CA SER A 25 33.79 22.01 17.61
C SER A 25 33.32 22.89 18.79
N LEU A 26 32.86 22.31 19.90
CA LEU A 26 32.28 23.09 21.01
C LEU A 26 33.22 23.11 22.23
N GLY A 27 33.87 24.25 22.45
CA GLY A 27 34.86 24.46 23.51
C GLY A 27 34.31 24.41 24.95
N PRO A 28 35.20 24.24 25.95
CA PRO A 28 34.85 23.72 27.28
C PRO A 28 34.15 24.68 28.27
N ASN A 29 33.90 25.93 27.93
CA ASN A 29 33.46 26.93 28.92
C ASN A 29 32.07 27.50 28.59
N ASN A 30 31.00 26.86 29.09
CA ASN A 30 29.73 27.56 29.30
C ASN A 30 28.87 26.90 30.39
N GLU A 31 28.40 27.74 31.32
CA GLU A 31 27.77 27.42 32.60
C GLU A 31 26.53 26.51 32.50
N THR A 32 26.47 25.51 33.39
CA THR A 32 25.59 24.32 33.30
C THR A 32 24.46 24.26 34.33
N SER A 33 24.09 25.36 34.98
CA SER A 33 23.04 25.36 36.01
C SER A 33 21.70 25.81 35.45
N THR A 34 20.83 24.85 35.05
CA THR A 34 19.33 24.88 35.04
C THR A 34 18.67 23.92 34.02
N CYS A 35 19.34 22.83 33.60
CA CYS A 35 18.69 21.75 32.85
C CYS A 35 18.59 20.48 33.70
N SER A 36 17.82 20.51 34.79
CA SER A 36 17.54 19.29 35.56
C SER A 36 16.61 18.39 34.74
N THR A 37 16.83 17.07 34.82
CA THR A 37 15.97 16.05 34.19
C THR A 37 14.51 16.23 34.63
N ALA A 38 14.28 16.70 35.86
CA ALA A 38 12.97 17.03 36.39
C ALA A 38 12.26 18.16 35.62
N ALA A 39 12.95 19.25 35.28
CA ALA A 39 12.37 20.35 34.49
C ALA A 39 12.05 19.94 33.03
N VAL A 40 12.79 18.98 32.49
CA VAL A 40 12.52 18.39 31.17
C VAL A 40 11.31 17.45 31.23
N HIS A 41 11.20 16.61 32.26
CA HIS A 41 10.04 15.74 32.48
C HIS A 41 8.76 16.52 32.83
N GLU A 42 8.87 17.64 33.54
CA GLU A 42 7.72 18.53 33.82
C GLU A 42 7.19 19.17 32.53
N ARG A 43 8.09 19.49 31.59
CA ARG A 43 7.73 20.11 30.31
C ARG A 43 7.36 19.10 29.21
N TYR A 44 7.87 17.87 29.33
CA TYR A 44 7.67 16.75 28.41
C TYR A 44 7.53 15.45 29.22
N PRO A 45 6.37 15.23 29.87
CA PRO A 45 6.18 14.05 30.71
C PRO A 45 6.41 12.79 29.88
N VAL A 46 7.29 11.91 30.38
CA VAL A 46 7.42 10.55 29.88
C VAL A 46 6.15 9.83 30.26
N ARG A 47 5.19 9.84 29.33
CA ARG A 47 3.88 9.22 29.50
C ARG A 47 4.03 7.71 29.57
N ASP A 48 3.26 7.09 30.45
CA ASP A 48 3.22 5.64 30.51
C ASP A 48 2.64 5.06 29.20
N ALA A 49 2.72 3.74 29.03
CA ALA A 49 2.25 3.08 27.81
C ALA A 49 0.73 3.26 27.59
N LEU A 50 -0.04 3.41 28.66
CA LEU A 50 -1.49 3.57 28.60
C LEU A 50 -1.86 4.99 28.15
N GLU A 51 -1.22 6.03 28.70
CA GLU A 51 -1.42 7.42 28.30
C GLU A 51 -1.00 7.67 26.84
N ARG A 52 0.08 7.03 26.38
CA ARG A 52 0.45 7.04 24.95
C ARG A 52 -0.64 6.41 24.09
N ARG A 53 -1.15 5.24 24.48
CA ARG A 53 -2.24 4.57 23.77
C ARG A 53 -3.52 5.41 23.73
N VAL A 54 -3.88 6.09 24.82
CA VAL A 54 -5.06 6.99 24.86
C VAL A 54 -4.88 8.17 23.90
N LEU A 55 -3.71 8.81 23.92
CA LEU A 55 -3.39 9.87 22.96
C LEU A 55 -3.41 9.39 21.51
N ASP A 56 -2.84 8.22 21.24
CA ASP A 56 -2.81 7.66 19.89
C ASP A 56 -4.24 7.37 19.41
N LEU A 57 -5.13 6.89 20.29
CA LEU A 57 -6.55 6.71 20.00
C LEU A 57 -7.29 8.03 19.79
N GLU A 58 -7.01 9.06 20.59
CA GLU A 58 -7.59 10.40 20.40
C GLU A 58 -7.11 11.04 19.11
N GLN A 59 -5.81 10.93 18.82
CA GLN A 59 -5.21 11.41 17.59
C GLN A 59 -5.79 10.64 16.39
N ASP A 60 -5.95 9.32 16.49
CA ASP A 60 -6.63 8.50 15.47
C ASP A 60 -8.08 8.92 15.27
N ARG A 61 -8.84 9.20 16.34
CA ARG A 61 -10.22 9.71 16.24
C ARG A 61 -10.28 11.08 15.57
N GLN A 62 -9.43 12.02 15.98
CA GLN A 62 -9.34 13.34 15.37
C GLN A 62 -8.91 13.25 13.91
N HIS A 63 -7.98 12.33 13.61
CA HIS A 63 -7.53 12.05 12.26
C HIS A 63 -8.68 11.49 11.42
N LYS A 64 -9.38 10.43 11.87
CA LYS A 64 -10.57 9.87 11.20
C LYS A 64 -11.69 10.90 11.00
N ALA A 65 -11.86 11.83 11.93
CA ALA A 65 -12.81 12.94 11.79
C ALA A 65 -12.34 13.95 10.72
N TRP A 66 -11.07 14.33 10.73
CA TRP A 66 -10.46 15.15 9.68
C TRP A 66 -10.54 14.47 8.32
N TRP A 67 -10.28 13.17 8.23
CA TRP A 67 -10.43 12.33 7.04
C TRP A 67 -11.84 12.35 6.51
N ARG A 68 -12.83 12.07 7.37
CA ARG A 68 -14.25 12.17 6.97
C ARG A 68 -14.56 13.56 6.44
N ALA A 69 -14.07 14.62 7.09
CA ALA A 69 -14.30 15.99 6.65
C ALA A 69 -13.55 16.36 5.36
N ALA A 70 -12.31 15.91 5.16
CA ALA A 70 -11.50 16.15 3.96
C ALA A 70 -12.06 15.37 2.78
N TYR A 71 -12.32 14.07 2.98
CA TYR A 71 -12.95 13.23 1.97
C TYR A 71 -14.33 13.76 1.58
N HIS A 72 -15.16 14.17 2.55
CA HIS A 72 -16.45 14.80 2.28
C HIS A 72 -16.30 16.10 1.48
N ARG A 73 -15.34 16.96 1.85
CA ARG A 73 -15.08 18.24 1.16
C ARG A 73 -14.54 18.08 -0.24
N HIS A 74 -13.64 17.13 -0.47
CA HIS A 74 -12.87 17.02 -1.71
C HIS A 74 -13.44 16.02 -2.71
N SER A 75 -13.97 14.89 -2.24
CA SER A 75 -14.62 13.93 -3.15
C SER A 75 -16.03 14.37 -3.58
N HIS A 76 -16.66 15.24 -2.76
CA HIS A 76 -18.08 15.60 -2.88
C HIS A 76 -19.04 14.38 -2.93
N LEU A 77 -18.63 13.22 -2.39
CA LEU A 77 -19.36 11.94 -2.50
C LEU A 77 -20.48 11.74 -1.46
N GLY A 78 -20.63 12.61 -0.44
CA GLY A 78 -21.79 12.61 0.49
C GLY A 78 -21.87 11.43 1.47
N SER A 79 -22.95 11.35 2.25
CA SER A 79 -23.24 10.27 3.22
C SER A 79 -23.95 9.05 2.58
N GLY A 80 -23.96 7.90 3.27
CA GLY A 80 -24.20 6.53 2.73
C GLY A 80 -25.41 6.30 1.81
N TRP A 81 -26.53 7.01 2.00
CA TRP A 81 -27.70 6.88 1.12
C TRP A 81 -27.52 7.62 -0.21
N GLU A 82 -26.84 8.77 -0.22
CA GLU A 82 -26.46 9.44 -1.46
C GLU A 82 -25.44 8.62 -2.24
N PHE A 83 -24.61 7.82 -1.59
CA PHE A 83 -23.50 7.13 -2.23
C PHE A 83 -23.94 6.01 -3.18
N GLN A 84 -25.01 5.26 -2.88
CA GLN A 84 -25.64 4.35 -3.85
C GLN A 84 -26.29 5.10 -5.04
N HIS A 85 -26.77 6.33 -4.84
CA HIS A 85 -27.21 7.22 -5.93
C HIS A 85 -26.04 7.96 -6.63
N LYS A 86 -24.86 8.07 -5.97
CA LYS A 86 -23.65 8.79 -6.41
C LYS A 86 -22.54 7.87 -6.92
N GLY A 87 -22.71 6.55 -6.95
CA GLY A 87 -22.00 5.72 -7.93
C GLY A 87 -22.12 6.37 -9.32
N ALA A 88 -23.30 6.92 -9.64
CA ALA A 88 -23.51 7.77 -10.82
C ALA A 88 -22.55 8.96 -10.90
N LYS A 89 -22.31 9.66 -9.79
CA LYS A 89 -21.45 10.85 -9.71
C LYS A 89 -19.98 10.47 -9.85
N LEU A 90 -19.51 9.45 -9.14
CA LEU A 90 -18.13 8.94 -9.29
C LEU A 90 -17.90 8.45 -10.71
N LEU A 91 -18.82 7.67 -11.28
CA LEU A 91 -18.75 7.22 -12.67
C LEU A 91 -18.80 8.40 -13.66
N ARG A 92 -19.60 9.44 -13.40
CA ARG A 92 -19.58 10.66 -14.22
C ARG A 92 -18.26 11.42 -14.08
N LEU A 93 -17.69 11.53 -12.89
CA LEU A 93 -16.39 12.16 -12.67
C LEU A 93 -15.29 11.39 -13.39
N LEU A 94 -15.30 10.07 -13.29
CA LEU A 94 -14.39 9.18 -14.01
C LEU A 94 -14.59 9.33 -15.52
N ALA A 95 -15.83 9.31 -16.02
CA ALA A 95 -16.14 9.50 -17.45
C ALA A 95 -15.65 10.85 -17.98
N ASN A 96 -15.88 11.92 -17.23
CA ASN A 96 -15.42 13.26 -17.57
C ASN A 96 -13.90 13.34 -17.56
N HIS A 97 -13.26 12.75 -16.55
CA HIS A 97 -11.80 12.67 -16.46
C HIS A 97 -11.21 11.89 -17.64
N THR A 98 -11.74 10.71 -17.95
CA THR A 98 -11.35 9.89 -19.11
C THR A 98 -11.47 10.67 -20.42
N ALA A 99 -12.62 11.33 -20.64
CA ALA A 99 -12.84 12.12 -21.85
C ALA A 99 -11.86 13.31 -21.95
N MET A 100 -11.65 14.02 -20.84
CA MET A 100 -10.70 15.12 -20.74
C MET A 100 -9.27 14.66 -21.02
N CYS A 101 -8.82 13.58 -20.38
CA CYS A 101 -7.48 13.04 -20.57
C CYS A 101 -7.26 12.49 -21.98
N GLY A 102 -8.29 11.84 -22.56
CA GLY A 102 -8.28 11.44 -23.96
C GLY A 102 -8.10 12.60 -24.92
N ALA A 103 -8.77 13.73 -24.68
CA ALA A 103 -8.62 14.96 -25.49
C ALA A 103 -7.20 15.56 -25.39
N LEU A 104 -6.47 15.28 -24.31
CA LEU A 104 -5.07 15.68 -24.11
C LEU A 104 -4.06 14.63 -24.63
N GLY A 105 -4.53 13.58 -25.32
CA GLY A 105 -3.68 12.50 -25.84
C GLY A 105 -3.29 11.44 -24.81
N TYR A 106 -3.79 11.52 -23.58
CA TYR A 106 -3.62 10.45 -22.59
C TYR A 106 -4.68 9.38 -22.81
N THR A 107 -4.32 8.31 -23.51
CA THR A 107 -5.17 7.13 -23.72
C THR A 107 -5.34 6.26 -22.48
N CYS A 108 -4.54 6.51 -21.45
CA CYS A 108 -4.45 5.74 -20.21
C CYS A 108 -4.03 6.68 -19.08
N ALA A 109 -4.99 7.10 -18.25
CA ALA A 109 -4.77 8.02 -17.15
C ALA A 109 -5.25 7.45 -15.80
N VAL A 110 -4.44 7.66 -14.76
CA VAL A 110 -4.79 7.31 -13.39
C VAL A 110 -5.84 8.31 -12.92
N TYR A 111 -6.96 7.78 -12.45
CA TYR A 111 -7.92 8.62 -11.77
C TYR A 111 -7.41 8.92 -10.36
N ASN A 112 -7.14 10.20 -10.09
CA ASN A 112 -6.88 10.69 -8.75
C ASN A 112 -8.12 11.44 -8.23
N PRO A 113 -8.83 10.92 -7.22
CA PRO A 113 -10.05 11.54 -6.72
C PRO A 113 -9.81 12.91 -6.06
N TRP A 114 -8.57 13.23 -5.68
CA TRP A 114 -8.19 14.52 -5.08
C TRP A 114 -7.93 15.61 -6.12
N GLU A 115 -7.56 15.22 -7.34
CA GLU A 115 -7.36 16.14 -8.47
C GLU A 115 -8.10 15.64 -9.72
N PRO A 116 -9.45 15.53 -9.69
CA PRO A 116 -10.23 14.87 -10.74
C PRO A 116 -10.13 15.56 -12.11
N ARG A 117 -9.64 16.81 -12.14
CA ARG A 117 -9.45 17.63 -13.35
C ARG A 117 -8.03 17.61 -13.91
N ARG A 118 -7.11 16.85 -13.32
CA ARG A 118 -5.74 16.70 -13.81
C ARG A 118 -5.52 15.29 -14.31
N CYS A 119 -4.73 15.14 -15.36
CA CYS A 119 -4.41 13.85 -15.96
C CYS A 119 -3.06 13.38 -15.46
N PHE A 120 -3.03 12.20 -14.86
CA PHE A 120 -1.80 11.54 -14.44
C PHE A 120 -1.57 10.33 -15.34
N SER A 121 -0.37 10.20 -15.90
CA SER A 121 -0.03 8.99 -16.65
C SER A 121 0.05 7.80 -15.69
N HIS A 122 -0.46 6.65 -16.11
CA HIS A 122 -0.21 5.41 -15.35
C HIS A 122 1.28 5.11 -15.26
N HIS A 123 1.68 4.52 -14.14
CA HIS A 123 2.98 3.87 -14.05
C HIS A 123 3.13 2.86 -15.21
N PRO A 124 4.32 2.76 -15.85
CA PRO A 124 4.53 1.87 -16.99
C PRO A 124 4.10 0.41 -16.74
N LEU A 125 4.33 -0.10 -15.52
CA LEU A 125 3.86 -1.45 -15.15
C LEU A 125 2.34 -1.52 -15.12
N VAL A 126 1.63 -0.57 -14.51
CA VAL A 126 0.15 -0.63 -14.49
C VAL A 126 -0.40 -0.48 -15.92
N LYS A 127 0.20 0.40 -16.73
CA LYS A 127 -0.17 0.58 -18.13
C LYS A 127 -0.05 -0.71 -18.95
N ALA A 128 1.01 -1.49 -18.74
CA ALA A 128 1.25 -2.74 -19.47
C ALA A 128 0.26 -3.86 -19.12
N TRP A 129 -0.39 -3.78 -17.96
CA TRP A 129 -1.29 -4.82 -17.46
C TRP A 129 -2.77 -4.42 -17.46
N SER A 130 -3.05 -3.12 -17.37
CA SER A 130 -4.40 -2.59 -17.29
C SER A 130 -5.15 -2.72 -18.63
N PRO A 131 -6.32 -3.38 -18.65
CA PRO A 131 -7.15 -3.47 -19.85
C PRO A 131 -7.57 -2.10 -20.39
N SER A 132 -7.75 -1.10 -19.52
CA SER A 132 -8.12 0.27 -19.90
C SER A 132 -7.05 1.01 -20.70
N CYS A 133 -5.81 0.49 -20.70
CA CYS A 133 -4.65 1.15 -21.25
C CYS A 133 -4.16 0.57 -22.59
N GLY A 134 -4.78 -0.51 -23.07
CA GLY A 134 -4.47 -1.13 -24.34
C GLY A 134 -4.98 -0.31 -25.53
N GLY A 135 -4.25 0.71 -25.94
CA GLY A 135 -4.48 1.37 -27.23
C GLY A 135 -3.73 0.65 -28.35
N GLY A 136 -4.42 0.05 -29.32
CA GLY A 136 -3.77 -0.37 -30.58
C GLY A 136 -4.29 -1.65 -31.23
N SER A 137 -5.13 -1.45 -32.26
CA SER A 137 -5.23 -2.07 -33.60
C SER A 137 -5.09 -3.57 -33.87
N ASP A 138 -4.53 -4.41 -33.01
CA ASP A 138 -4.39 -5.84 -33.32
C ASP A 138 -5.64 -6.59 -32.84
N GLY A 139 -6.53 -6.92 -33.77
CA GLY A 139 -7.91 -7.36 -33.53
C GLY A 139 -8.08 -8.75 -32.91
N SER A 140 -7.03 -9.32 -32.30
CA SER A 140 -6.99 -10.70 -31.80
C SER A 140 -7.35 -10.86 -30.32
N ASP A 141 -7.45 -9.77 -29.55
CA ASP A 141 -7.84 -9.84 -28.14
C ASP A 141 -9.35 -9.61 -27.97
N PRO A 142 -10.12 -10.59 -27.46
CA PRO A 142 -11.57 -10.46 -27.29
C PRO A 142 -11.98 -9.32 -26.34
N TRP A 143 -11.06 -8.82 -25.49
CA TRP A 143 -11.31 -7.64 -24.65
C TRP A 143 -11.04 -6.30 -25.35
N ARG A 144 -10.30 -6.28 -26.48
CA ARG A 144 -9.92 -5.06 -27.23
C ARG A 144 -10.99 -4.53 -28.19
N SER A 145 -11.95 -5.35 -28.60
CA SER A 145 -12.93 -4.99 -29.65
C SER A 145 -13.93 -3.90 -29.26
N THR A 146 -13.99 -3.51 -27.97
CA THR A 146 -15.01 -2.56 -27.47
C THR A 146 -14.56 -1.10 -27.40
N GLY A 147 -13.31 -0.80 -27.74
CA GLY A 147 -12.75 0.55 -27.60
C GLY A 147 -12.55 0.96 -26.14
N ILE A 148 -12.15 2.22 -25.90
CA ILE A 148 -12.01 2.79 -24.55
C ILE A 148 -13.23 2.40 -23.72
N PRO A 149 -13.07 1.82 -22.50
CA PRO A 149 -14.19 1.40 -21.68
C PRO A 149 -15.23 2.51 -21.60
N ARG A 150 -16.40 2.30 -22.23
CA ARG A 150 -17.47 3.29 -22.20
C ARG A 150 -18.02 3.32 -20.79
N ILE A 151 -17.56 4.29 -20.00
CA ILE A 151 -18.06 4.49 -18.65
C ILE A 151 -19.55 4.83 -18.78
N PRO A 152 -20.44 3.99 -18.22
CA PRO A 152 -21.87 4.13 -18.43
C PRO A 152 -22.35 5.46 -17.80
N ARG A 153 -23.16 6.22 -18.55
CA ARG A 153 -23.73 7.50 -18.08
C ARG A 153 -24.68 7.34 -16.89
N ARG A 154 -25.21 6.13 -16.69
CA ARG A 154 -26.02 5.73 -15.54
C ARG A 154 -25.23 4.69 -14.74
N PRO A 155 -25.31 4.71 -13.40
CA PRO A 155 -24.68 3.68 -12.60
C PRO A 155 -25.29 2.33 -13.01
N PRO A 156 -24.47 1.35 -13.40
CA PRO A 156 -24.98 0.01 -13.59
C PRO A 156 -25.48 -0.51 -12.24
N ARG A 157 -26.42 -1.45 -12.28
CA ARG A 157 -26.77 -2.19 -11.07
C ARG A 157 -25.48 -2.83 -10.55
N VAL A 158 -25.17 -2.57 -9.28
CA VAL A 158 -24.02 -3.19 -8.59
C VAL A 158 -24.13 -4.69 -8.81
N ARG A 159 -23.10 -5.28 -9.43
CA ARG A 159 -23.08 -6.72 -9.67
C ARG A 159 -22.96 -7.43 -8.33
N LYS A 160 -23.35 -8.71 -8.26
CA LYS A 160 -23.07 -9.53 -7.07
C LYS A 160 -21.57 -9.79 -6.93
N SER A 161 -20.88 -9.92 -8.06
CA SER A 161 -19.42 -10.10 -8.12
C SER A 161 -18.87 -9.42 -9.37
N ALA A 162 -17.59 -9.10 -9.34
CA ALA A 162 -16.84 -8.58 -10.48
C ALA A 162 -15.43 -9.14 -10.48
N ALA A 163 -14.88 -9.35 -11.68
CA ALA A 163 -13.46 -9.56 -11.84
C ALA A 163 -12.76 -8.20 -11.82
N ASP A 164 -11.69 -8.09 -11.03
CA ASP A 164 -10.79 -6.96 -11.09
C ASP A 164 -9.99 -6.95 -12.40
N TRP A 165 -9.19 -5.90 -12.61
CA TRP A 165 -8.38 -5.72 -13.81
C TRP A 165 -7.23 -6.75 -13.96
N LEU A 166 -6.93 -7.52 -12.91
CA LEU A 166 -6.03 -8.70 -12.94
C LEU A 166 -6.79 -10.03 -13.07
N GLY A 167 -8.12 -9.98 -13.15
CA GLY A 167 -8.99 -11.15 -13.28
C GLY A 167 -9.36 -11.80 -11.95
N LEU A 168 -9.14 -11.15 -10.80
CA LEU A 168 -9.56 -11.64 -9.49
C LEU A 168 -11.07 -11.38 -9.30
N HIS A 169 -11.87 -12.42 -9.17
CA HIS A 169 -13.28 -12.34 -8.80
C HIS A 169 -13.43 -11.94 -7.33
N GLN A 170 -14.03 -10.77 -7.12
CA GLN A 170 -14.38 -10.24 -5.81
C GLN A 170 -15.90 -10.27 -5.64
N ASP A 171 -16.35 -10.58 -4.42
CA ASP A 171 -17.74 -10.36 -4.04
C ASP A 171 -17.94 -8.86 -3.79
N CYS A 172 -18.94 -8.29 -4.45
CA CYS A 172 -19.22 -6.87 -4.38
C CYS A 172 -19.91 -6.44 -3.08
N GLN A 173 -20.33 -7.39 -2.25
CA GLN A 173 -20.92 -7.15 -0.93
C GLN A 173 -19.93 -7.41 0.21
N GLU A 174 -18.86 -8.16 -0.05
CA GLU A 174 -17.83 -8.49 0.94
C GLU A 174 -17.02 -7.25 1.33
N GLY A 175 -16.93 -6.97 2.64
CA GLY A 175 -16.20 -5.82 3.19
C GLY A 175 -16.92 -4.48 3.08
N LEU A 176 -18.10 -4.40 2.47
CA LEU A 176 -18.97 -3.20 2.50
C LEU A 176 -19.86 -3.20 3.76
N GLU A 177 -19.27 -3.47 4.93
CA GLU A 177 -19.98 -3.37 6.22
C GLU A 177 -20.52 -1.94 6.46
N SER A 178 -19.92 -0.97 5.77
CA SER A 178 -20.29 0.43 5.74
C SER A 178 -20.90 0.79 4.38
N GLN A 179 -21.98 1.59 4.38
CA GLN A 179 -22.60 2.14 3.15
C GLN A 179 -21.66 3.07 2.35
N LEU A 180 -20.47 3.35 2.86
CA LEU A 180 -19.43 4.19 2.25
C LEU A 180 -18.12 3.39 2.15
N PRO A 181 -17.38 3.47 1.03
CA PRO A 181 -16.02 2.99 0.98
C PRO A 181 -15.21 3.81 1.99
N GLN A 182 -14.72 3.15 3.03
CA GLN A 182 -13.87 3.76 4.05
C GLN A 182 -12.41 3.71 3.64
N THR A 183 -12.07 2.78 2.76
CA THR A 183 -10.72 2.52 2.30
C THR A 183 -10.61 2.71 0.78
N GLN A 184 -9.40 2.97 0.30
CA GLN A 184 -9.09 3.04 -1.13
C GLN A 184 -9.31 1.69 -1.86
N PRO A 185 -8.99 0.52 -1.26
CA PRO A 185 -9.39 -0.78 -1.81
C PRO A 185 -10.89 -0.92 -2.04
N GLU A 186 -11.71 -0.46 -1.10
CA GLU A 186 -13.16 -0.46 -1.28
C GLU A 186 -13.57 0.40 -2.47
N MET A 187 -12.95 1.58 -2.68
CA MET A 187 -13.24 2.40 -3.86
C MET A 187 -12.88 1.69 -5.17
N THR A 188 -11.70 1.07 -5.25
CA THR A 188 -11.27 0.32 -6.45
C THR A 188 -12.24 -0.84 -6.72
N ARG A 189 -12.53 -1.66 -5.71
CA ARG A 189 -13.51 -2.75 -5.79
C ARG A 189 -14.88 -2.26 -6.25
N MET A 190 -15.32 -1.12 -5.75
CA MET A 190 -16.59 -0.54 -6.14
C MET A 190 -16.67 -0.13 -7.61
N LEU A 191 -15.58 0.44 -8.16
CA LEU A 191 -15.50 0.74 -9.59
C LEU A 191 -15.57 -0.54 -10.43
N GLU A 192 -14.89 -1.60 -9.98
CA GLU A 192 -14.91 -2.92 -10.62
C GLU A 192 -16.31 -3.55 -10.57
N CYS A 193 -16.98 -3.47 -9.43
CA CYS A 193 -18.36 -3.91 -9.21
C CYS A 193 -19.39 -3.10 -10.01
N ALA A 194 -19.05 -1.87 -10.34
CA ALA A 194 -19.77 -1.05 -11.32
C ALA A 194 -19.39 -1.40 -12.78
N GLY A 195 -18.67 -2.49 -13.02
CA GLY A 195 -18.27 -2.94 -14.35
C GLY A 195 -17.21 -2.05 -15.02
N VAL A 196 -16.47 -1.26 -14.24
CA VAL A 196 -15.39 -0.42 -14.74
C VAL A 196 -14.05 -0.98 -14.26
N ALA A 197 -13.46 -1.86 -15.06
CA ALA A 197 -12.11 -2.39 -14.82
C ALA A 197 -11.03 -1.34 -15.20
N TRP A 198 -11.05 -0.19 -14.52
CA TRP A 198 -10.19 0.96 -14.85
C TRP A 198 -8.72 0.75 -14.46
N GLY A 199 -8.47 -0.18 -13.54
CA GLY A 199 -7.20 -0.29 -12.81
C GLY A 199 -7.30 0.31 -11.41
N PRO A 200 -6.24 0.24 -10.59
CA PRO A 200 -6.25 0.79 -9.25
C PRO A 200 -6.38 2.32 -9.29
N VAL A 201 -7.17 2.88 -8.38
CA VAL A 201 -7.28 4.33 -8.15
C VAL A 201 -6.00 4.84 -7.48
N ALA A 202 -5.61 6.10 -7.70
CA ALA A 202 -4.47 6.68 -7.00
C ALA A 202 -4.66 6.60 -5.47
N GLY A 203 -3.75 5.89 -4.80
CA GLY A 203 -3.87 5.48 -3.40
C GLY A 203 -2.75 4.52 -2.99
N GLU A 204 -2.78 4.03 -1.76
CA GLU A 204 -1.91 2.97 -1.22
C GLU A 204 -1.90 1.75 -2.15
N ASP A 205 -3.09 1.23 -2.47
CA ASP A 205 -3.33 0.13 -3.43
C ASP A 205 -2.63 0.30 -4.77
N TYR A 206 -2.49 1.54 -5.23
CA TYR A 206 -1.79 1.84 -6.47
C TYR A 206 -0.31 1.48 -6.37
N PHE A 207 0.32 1.84 -5.25
CA PHE A 207 1.73 1.57 -4.98
C PHE A 207 1.96 0.09 -4.64
N GLU A 208 1.02 -0.54 -3.92
CA GLU A 208 1.05 -1.99 -3.65
C GLU A 208 1.02 -2.77 -4.96
N THR A 209 0.10 -2.40 -5.85
CA THR A 209 -0.01 -2.96 -7.19
C THR A 209 1.29 -2.80 -7.96
N ILE A 210 1.90 -1.62 -7.95
CA ILE A 210 3.17 -1.40 -8.66
C ILE A 210 4.26 -2.31 -8.08
N SER A 211 4.35 -2.44 -6.76
CA SER A 211 5.34 -3.29 -6.10
C SER A 211 5.16 -4.77 -6.49
N LEU A 212 3.92 -5.25 -6.44
CA LEU A 212 3.54 -6.60 -6.86
C LEU A 212 3.87 -6.87 -8.33
N LEU A 213 3.45 -5.98 -9.23
CA LEU A 213 3.73 -6.12 -10.66
C LEU A 213 5.23 -6.06 -10.95
N ARG A 214 5.99 -5.32 -10.14
CA ARG A 214 7.46 -5.28 -10.25
C ARG A 214 8.06 -6.62 -9.88
N ALA A 215 7.62 -7.25 -8.80
CA ALA A 215 8.05 -8.60 -8.43
C ALA A 215 7.74 -9.62 -9.54
N VAL A 216 6.52 -9.61 -10.07
CA VAL A 216 6.12 -10.46 -11.21
C VAL A 216 6.97 -10.17 -12.45
N THR A 217 7.34 -8.90 -12.67
CA THR A 217 8.13 -8.50 -13.83
C THR A 217 9.59 -8.92 -13.73
N SER A 218 10.13 -9.01 -12.52
CA SER A 218 11.47 -9.53 -12.25
C SER A 218 11.54 -11.07 -12.40
N ALA A 219 10.42 -11.78 -12.28
CA ALA A 219 10.37 -13.22 -12.41
C ALA A 219 10.62 -13.69 -13.86
N THR A 220 11.17 -14.90 -13.98
CA THR A 220 11.45 -15.59 -15.25
C THR A 220 10.56 -16.83 -15.42
N SER A 221 10.51 -17.38 -16.63
CA SER A 221 9.75 -18.61 -16.93
C SER A 221 10.22 -19.85 -16.19
N PHE A 222 11.44 -19.82 -15.62
CA PHE A 222 12.02 -20.93 -14.85
C PHE A 222 12.07 -20.63 -13.34
N THR A 223 11.61 -19.44 -12.93
CA THR A 223 11.59 -19.05 -11.52
C THR A 223 10.55 -19.88 -10.78
N ASN A 224 10.90 -20.28 -9.55
CA ASN A 224 9.92 -20.68 -8.55
C ASN A 224 9.39 -19.41 -7.88
N PHE A 225 8.28 -18.86 -8.40
CA PHE A 225 7.74 -17.60 -7.92
C PHE A 225 7.06 -17.78 -6.56
N VAL A 226 7.65 -17.22 -5.50
CA VAL A 226 7.13 -17.32 -4.14
C VAL A 226 6.66 -15.95 -3.66
N VAL A 227 5.38 -15.87 -3.30
CA VAL A 227 4.79 -14.71 -2.63
C VAL A 227 4.36 -15.08 -1.22
N VAL A 228 4.77 -14.27 -0.25
CA VAL A 228 4.38 -14.38 1.16
C VAL A 228 3.59 -13.13 1.54
N GLU A 229 2.36 -13.29 2.02
CA GLU A 229 1.52 -12.20 2.52
C GLU A 229 1.33 -12.37 4.02
N VAL A 230 1.81 -11.38 4.78
CA VAL A 230 1.84 -11.36 6.24
C VAL A 230 0.78 -10.39 6.74
N GLY A 231 -0.17 -10.89 7.53
CA GLY A 231 -1.40 -10.15 7.83
C GLY A 231 -2.40 -10.25 6.69
N SER A 232 -2.50 -11.45 6.10
CA SER A 232 -3.20 -11.63 4.82
C SER A 232 -4.70 -11.35 4.88
N GLY A 233 -5.34 -11.37 6.05
CA GLY A 233 -6.77 -11.18 6.17
C GLY A 233 -7.56 -12.18 5.30
N ILE A 234 -8.14 -11.70 4.21
CA ILE A 234 -8.87 -12.50 3.20
C ILE A 234 -7.98 -12.98 2.02
N GLY A 235 -6.67 -12.74 2.07
CA GLY A 235 -5.70 -13.01 1.01
C GLY A 235 -5.95 -12.12 -0.21
N TYR A 236 -5.67 -10.82 -0.11
CA TYR A 236 -5.99 -9.88 -1.20
C TYR A 236 -4.84 -9.76 -2.19
N TRP A 237 -3.60 -9.69 -1.71
CA TRP A 237 -2.45 -9.32 -2.54
C TRP A 237 -1.76 -10.52 -3.17
N ALA A 238 -1.53 -11.62 -2.44
CA ALA A 238 -0.88 -12.79 -2.99
C ALA A 238 -1.68 -13.44 -4.14
N PRO A 239 -3.02 -13.53 -4.11
CA PRO A 239 -3.79 -14.03 -5.24
C PRO A 239 -3.66 -13.17 -6.49
N LYS A 240 -3.57 -11.84 -6.33
CA LYS A 240 -3.28 -10.94 -7.45
C LYS A 240 -1.89 -11.20 -8.02
N ALA A 241 -0.90 -11.43 -7.16
CA ALA A 241 0.47 -11.75 -7.59
C ALA A 241 0.51 -13.08 -8.36
N ALA A 242 -0.19 -14.10 -7.86
CA ALA A 242 -0.35 -15.40 -8.51
C ALA A 242 -1.02 -15.28 -9.89
N LYS A 243 -2.15 -14.57 -9.99
CA LYS A 243 -2.83 -14.34 -11.29
C LYS A 243 -1.97 -13.56 -12.25
N ALA A 244 -1.29 -12.52 -11.79
CA ALA A 244 -0.36 -11.77 -12.62
C ALA A 244 0.79 -12.66 -13.12
N PHE A 245 1.43 -13.42 -12.23
CA PHE A 245 2.47 -14.38 -12.60
C PHE A 245 1.98 -15.38 -13.65
N ARG A 246 0.80 -15.98 -13.47
CA ARG A 246 0.24 -16.95 -14.42
C ARG A 246 -0.21 -16.34 -15.74
N ARG A 247 -0.68 -15.10 -15.75
CA ARG A 247 -0.94 -14.38 -17.01
C ARG A 247 0.34 -14.18 -17.81
N ARG A 248 1.47 -13.95 -17.15
CA ARG A 248 2.79 -13.80 -17.81
C ARG A 248 3.42 -15.13 -18.19
N PHE A 249 3.25 -16.17 -17.36
CA PHE A 249 3.80 -17.51 -17.56
C PHE A 249 2.70 -18.58 -17.43
N PRO A 250 1.85 -18.75 -18.46
CA PRO A 250 0.67 -19.61 -18.37
C PRO A 250 0.97 -21.09 -18.10
N HIS A 251 2.12 -21.57 -18.58
CA HIS A 251 2.47 -22.99 -18.60
C HIS A 251 3.87 -23.30 -18.07
N THR A 252 4.59 -22.30 -17.56
CA THR A 252 5.99 -22.42 -17.12
C THR A 252 6.16 -21.80 -15.73
N GLY A 253 7.21 -22.23 -15.03
CA GLY A 253 7.54 -21.74 -13.68
C GLY A 253 6.60 -22.32 -12.62
N SER A 254 7.16 -22.62 -11.45
CA SER A 254 6.36 -22.98 -10.27
C SER A 254 5.92 -21.71 -9.55
N CYS A 255 4.81 -21.80 -8.82
CA CYS A 255 4.25 -20.68 -8.08
C CYS A 255 3.82 -21.16 -6.70
N HIS A 256 4.19 -20.42 -5.67
CA HIS A 256 3.80 -20.66 -4.28
C HIS A 256 3.21 -19.39 -3.67
N VAL A 257 2.03 -19.54 -3.08
CA VAL A 257 1.33 -18.51 -2.32
C VAL A 257 1.33 -18.93 -0.86
N VAL A 258 1.95 -18.11 -0.01
CA VAL A 258 1.99 -18.33 1.44
C VAL A 258 1.23 -17.22 2.13
N LEU A 259 0.22 -17.58 2.92
CA LEU A 259 -0.62 -16.64 3.64
C LEU A 259 -0.43 -16.84 5.16
N ILE A 260 -0.06 -15.78 5.87
CA ILE A 260 0.08 -15.77 7.33
C ILE A 260 -0.99 -14.86 7.92
N GLU A 261 -1.83 -15.39 8.79
CA GLU A 261 -2.90 -14.64 9.47
C GLU A 261 -3.17 -15.20 10.86
N SER A 262 -3.42 -14.33 11.83
CA SER A 262 -3.66 -14.73 13.23
C SER A 262 -5.13 -14.72 13.65
N LEU A 263 -5.96 -13.89 13.01
CA LEU A 263 -7.32 -13.59 13.48
C LEU A 263 -8.43 -14.13 12.56
N VAL A 264 -8.22 -14.11 11.24
CA VAL A 264 -9.30 -14.44 10.30
C VAL A 264 -9.51 -15.96 10.27
N PRO A 265 -10.77 -16.45 10.27
CA PRO A 265 -11.01 -17.84 9.97
C PRO A 265 -10.45 -18.11 8.58
N THR A 266 -9.49 -19.02 8.50
CA THR A 266 -8.89 -19.55 7.26
C THR A 266 -9.92 -19.83 6.17
N ALA A 267 -11.18 -20.09 6.54
CA ALA A 267 -12.34 -20.19 5.66
C ALA A 267 -12.55 -19.00 4.70
N SER A 268 -12.42 -17.74 5.14
CA SER A 268 -12.67 -16.58 4.24
C SER A 268 -11.57 -16.43 3.19
N ALA A 269 -10.31 -16.53 3.61
CA ALA A 269 -9.19 -16.52 2.67
C ALA A 269 -9.22 -17.74 1.74
N ALA A 270 -9.47 -18.94 2.26
CA ALA A 270 -9.63 -20.15 1.45
C ALA A 270 -10.80 -20.03 0.45
N ALA A 271 -11.93 -19.45 0.86
CA ALA A 271 -13.05 -19.19 -0.04
C ALA A 271 -12.67 -18.19 -1.15
N ASN A 272 -11.93 -17.14 -0.82
CA ASN A 272 -11.43 -16.19 -1.81
C ASN A 272 -10.47 -16.86 -2.81
N LEU A 273 -9.54 -17.72 -2.33
CA LEU A 273 -8.64 -18.49 -3.19
C LEU A 273 -9.40 -19.46 -4.10
N GLN A 274 -10.36 -20.21 -3.56
CA GLN A 274 -11.18 -21.15 -4.31
C GLN A 274 -12.02 -20.44 -5.37
N ARG A 275 -12.68 -19.34 -5.00
CA ARG A 275 -13.46 -18.50 -5.93
C ARG A 275 -12.61 -18.00 -7.10
N ASN A 276 -11.32 -17.80 -6.84
CA ASN A 276 -10.37 -17.27 -7.81
C ASN A 276 -9.57 -18.32 -8.58
N GLY A 277 -9.81 -19.61 -8.30
CA GLY A 277 -9.08 -20.70 -8.91
C GLY A 277 -7.58 -20.67 -8.59
N ILE A 278 -7.18 -20.21 -7.39
CA ILE A 278 -5.76 -20.05 -7.06
C ILE A 278 -5.10 -21.42 -6.78
N TYR A 279 -5.84 -22.38 -6.24
CA TYR A 279 -5.33 -23.73 -5.96
C TYR A 279 -4.93 -24.49 -7.23
N GLU A 280 -5.55 -24.15 -8.36
CA GLU A 280 -5.26 -24.70 -9.69
C GLU A 280 -4.06 -23.99 -10.35
N LEU A 281 -3.72 -22.80 -9.88
CA LEU A 281 -2.68 -21.93 -10.45
C LEU A 281 -1.35 -22.03 -9.69
N CYS A 282 -1.40 -22.15 -8.37
CA CYS A 282 -0.24 -22.11 -7.50
C CYS A 282 -0.40 -23.09 -6.35
N ASN A 283 0.73 -23.56 -5.82
CA ASN A 283 0.74 -24.23 -4.53
C ASN A 283 0.40 -23.20 -3.44
N VAL A 284 -0.52 -23.54 -2.54
CA VAL A 284 -0.97 -22.63 -1.50
C VAL A 284 -0.60 -23.21 -0.13
N THR A 285 -0.07 -22.38 0.75
CA THR A 285 0.18 -22.73 2.16
C THR A 285 -0.40 -21.65 3.07
N PHE A 286 -1.13 -22.09 4.10
CA PHE A 286 -1.70 -21.22 5.11
C PHE A 286 -1.06 -21.45 6.47
N TYR A 287 -0.73 -20.35 7.15
CA TYR A 287 -0.30 -20.34 8.53
C TYR A 287 -1.30 -19.52 9.35
N GLN A 288 -2.13 -20.21 10.11
CA GLN A 288 -3.00 -19.57 11.09
C GLN A 288 -2.22 -19.34 12.40
N SER A 289 -1.30 -18.37 12.38
CA SER A 289 -0.43 -18.07 13.51
C SER A 289 -0.06 -16.59 13.54
N ALA A 290 0.43 -16.13 14.69
CA ALA A 290 1.07 -14.82 14.77
C ALA A 290 2.24 -14.75 13.77
N ALA A 291 2.35 -13.62 13.07
CA ALA A 291 3.44 -13.32 12.18
C ALA A 291 4.71 -12.98 12.98
N THR A 292 5.59 -13.96 13.18
CA THR A 292 6.87 -13.76 13.86
C THR A 292 8.02 -13.73 12.85
N ALA A 293 9.11 -13.06 13.22
CA ALA A 293 10.32 -13.05 12.42
C ALA A 293 10.89 -14.47 12.22
N GLN A 294 10.78 -15.34 13.23
CA GLN A 294 11.23 -16.73 13.15
C GLN A 294 10.43 -17.54 12.14
N LEU A 295 9.11 -17.34 12.08
CA LEU A 295 8.27 -17.99 11.08
C LEU A 295 8.64 -17.50 9.67
N LEU A 296 8.77 -16.18 9.49
CA LEU A 296 9.16 -15.60 8.21
C LEU A 296 10.54 -16.10 7.75
N ASP A 297 11.52 -16.14 8.64
CA ASP A 297 12.86 -16.67 8.35
C ASP A 297 12.79 -18.16 7.99
N SER A 298 11.99 -18.96 8.71
CA SER A 298 11.83 -20.38 8.40
C SER A 298 11.26 -20.61 6.99
N LEU A 299 10.32 -19.75 6.56
CA LEU A 299 9.76 -19.77 5.21
C LEU A 299 10.80 -19.33 4.16
N ILE A 300 11.52 -18.24 4.41
CA ILE A 300 12.58 -17.79 3.50
C ILE A 300 13.65 -18.89 3.37
N GLN A 301 13.98 -19.58 4.45
CA GLN A 301 14.95 -20.66 4.45
C GLN A 301 14.45 -21.90 3.69
N SER A 302 13.15 -22.24 3.79
CA SER A 302 12.59 -23.42 3.11
C SER A 302 12.46 -23.22 1.60
N PHE A 303 12.10 -22.02 1.16
CA PHE A 303 12.00 -21.69 -0.28
C PHE A 303 13.34 -21.24 -0.88
N GLY A 304 14.30 -20.83 -0.05
CA GLY A 304 15.62 -20.33 -0.44
C GLY A 304 15.60 -18.88 -0.92
N ALA A 305 14.75 -18.58 -1.90
CA ALA A 305 14.48 -17.22 -2.40
C ALA A 305 12.99 -16.94 -2.36
N VAL A 306 12.62 -15.73 -1.97
CA VAL A 306 11.23 -15.24 -1.97
C VAL A 306 11.16 -14.00 -2.85
N ASP A 307 10.30 -14.03 -3.86
CA ASP A 307 10.19 -12.96 -4.85
C ASP A 307 9.47 -11.74 -4.27
N LEU A 308 8.43 -11.96 -3.48
CA LEU A 308 7.64 -10.90 -2.85
C LEU A 308 7.28 -11.27 -1.41
N VAL A 309 7.62 -10.40 -0.46
CA VAL A 309 6.96 -10.38 0.84
C VAL A 309 6.13 -9.10 0.95
N HIS A 310 4.83 -9.28 1.17
CA HIS A 310 3.89 -8.22 1.50
C HIS A 310 3.58 -8.31 3.00
N VAL A 311 3.64 -7.17 3.70
CA VAL A 311 3.44 -7.07 5.15
C VAL A 311 2.41 -5.99 5.43
N ASP A 312 1.33 -6.39 6.08
CA ASP A 312 0.25 -5.50 6.53
C ASP A 312 -0.30 -6.02 7.87
N ILE A 313 0.51 -5.83 8.92
CA ILE A 313 0.16 -6.24 10.30
C ILE A 313 0.14 -5.02 11.20
N GLN A 314 -0.83 -4.97 12.10
CA GLN A 314 -1.04 -3.81 12.96
C GLN A 314 0.08 -3.69 14.01
N GLU A 315 0.87 -2.62 13.91
CA GLU A 315 1.90 -2.20 14.88
C GLU A 315 3.06 -3.19 15.14
N ALA A 316 3.07 -4.34 14.47
CA ALA A 316 4.07 -5.41 14.63
C ALA A 316 5.12 -5.46 13.50
N GLU A 317 5.02 -4.56 12.51
CA GLU A 317 5.87 -4.53 11.32
C GLU A 317 7.33 -4.30 11.68
N LEU A 318 7.58 -3.38 12.62
CA LEU A 318 8.94 -3.05 13.03
C LEU A 318 9.66 -4.26 13.63
N GLU A 319 8.96 -5.00 14.50
CA GLU A 319 9.53 -6.16 15.17
C GLU A 319 9.77 -7.31 14.18
N LEU A 320 8.82 -7.56 13.29
CA LEU A 320 8.96 -8.53 12.20
C LEU A 320 10.20 -8.24 11.34
N VAL A 321 10.35 -6.99 10.89
CA VAL A 321 11.45 -6.57 10.01
C VAL A 321 12.78 -6.60 10.74
N LYS A 322 12.89 -5.98 11.92
CA LYS A 322 14.18 -5.85 12.63
C LYS A 322 14.73 -7.20 13.10
N ARG A 323 13.86 -8.17 13.40
CA ARG A 323 14.27 -9.47 13.94
C ARG A 323 14.46 -10.55 12.87
N SER A 324 13.98 -10.35 11.65
CA SER A 324 14.15 -11.32 10.56
C SER A 324 15.57 -11.23 10.00
N ILE A 325 16.38 -12.25 10.26
CA ILE A 325 17.78 -12.28 9.80
C ILE A 325 17.89 -12.67 8.32
N LEU A 326 16.85 -13.30 7.76
CA LEU A 326 16.84 -13.74 6.36
C LEU A 326 16.07 -12.79 5.44
N LEU A 327 15.45 -11.72 5.97
CA LEU A 327 14.78 -10.71 5.13
C LEU A 327 15.64 -10.17 3.98
N PRO A 328 16.97 -9.97 4.13
CA PRO A 328 17.84 -9.57 3.01
C PRO A 328 17.93 -10.56 1.83
N LYS A 329 17.35 -11.76 1.96
CA LYS A 329 17.20 -12.73 0.85
C LYS A 329 15.94 -12.49 0.00
N VAL A 330 15.00 -11.67 0.47
CA VAL A 330 13.78 -11.32 -0.26
C VAL A 330 14.10 -10.33 -1.39
N GLN A 331 13.52 -10.56 -2.57
CA GLN A 331 13.76 -9.69 -3.74
C GLN A 331 12.95 -8.39 -3.68
N HIS A 332 11.66 -8.49 -3.37
CA HIS A 332 10.76 -7.35 -3.27
C HIS A 332 10.01 -7.36 -1.93
N LEU A 333 9.95 -6.19 -1.30
CA LEU A 333 9.23 -5.94 -0.06
C LEU A 333 8.17 -4.88 -0.29
N PHE A 334 6.98 -5.14 0.21
CA PHE A 334 5.96 -4.12 0.44
C PHE A 334 5.53 -4.16 1.90
N ILE A 335 5.49 -3.02 2.56
CA ILE A 335 5.13 -2.91 3.97
C ILE A 335 4.15 -1.74 4.13
N GLY A 336 2.91 -2.06 4.51
CA GLY A 336 1.93 -1.13 5.05
C GLY A 336 2.27 -0.85 6.52
N THR A 337 2.62 0.39 6.86
CA THR A 337 3.08 0.74 8.22
C THR A 337 2.03 1.56 8.97
N HIS A 338 1.60 1.07 10.13
CA HIS A 338 0.52 1.66 10.93
C HIS A 338 0.99 2.74 11.92
N GLY A 339 2.26 3.13 11.87
CA GLY A 339 2.83 4.15 12.75
C GLY A 339 3.99 4.92 12.12
N ARG A 340 4.06 6.24 12.37
CA ARG A 340 5.15 7.09 11.83
C ARG A 340 6.53 6.68 12.36
N LEU A 341 6.61 6.29 13.62
CA LEU A 341 7.84 5.78 14.22
C LEU A 341 8.24 4.45 13.56
N ILE A 342 7.29 3.51 13.45
CA ILE A 342 7.47 2.22 12.76
C ILE A 342 8.00 2.45 11.35
N HIS A 343 7.35 3.33 10.59
CA HIS A 343 7.76 3.70 9.23
C HIS A 343 9.22 4.18 9.17
N ARG A 344 9.59 5.15 10.01
CA ARG A 344 10.95 5.69 10.05
C ARG A 344 11.98 4.61 10.39
N GLU A 345 11.69 3.77 11.36
CA GLU A 345 12.61 2.73 11.84
C GLU A 345 12.76 1.58 10.83
N VAL A 346 11.66 1.13 10.21
CA VAL A 346 11.66 0.14 9.12
C VAL A 346 12.44 0.68 7.93
N ARG A 347 12.14 1.91 7.49
CA ARG A 347 12.88 2.59 6.42
C ARG A 347 14.38 2.63 6.68
N THR A 348 14.79 3.04 7.87
CA THR A 348 16.21 3.11 8.28
C THR A 348 16.85 1.73 8.23
N TRP A 349 16.17 0.71 8.74
CA TRP A 349 16.65 -0.68 8.69
C TRP A 349 16.82 -1.17 7.26
N LEU A 350 15.84 -0.96 6.38
CA LEU A 350 15.88 -1.39 4.97
C LEU A 350 17.09 -0.80 4.24
N VAL A 351 17.32 0.51 4.38
CA VAL A 351 18.48 1.19 3.76
C VAL A 351 19.80 0.63 4.31
N ALA A 352 19.89 0.42 5.63
CA ALA A 352 21.08 -0.14 6.27
C ALA A 352 21.39 -1.58 5.81
N HIS A 353 20.39 -2.34 5.37
CA HIS A 353 20.52 -3.71 4.89
C HIS A 353 20.55 -3.80 3.35
N GLY A 354 20.92 -2.71 2.68
CA GLY A 354 21.22 -2.72 1.25
C GLY A 354 20.00 -2.73 0.33
N PHE A 355 18.79 -2.48 0.84
CA PHE A 355 17.63 -2.32 -0.01
C PHE A 355 17.64 -0.95 -0.73
N SER A 356 17.08 -0.93 -1.94
CA SER A 356 16.68 0.29 -2.64
C SER A 356 15.22 0.57 -2.36
N LEU A 357 14.89 1.76 -1.88
CA LEU A 357 13.50 2.16 -1.68
C LEU A 357 12.87 2.54 -3.02
N ASP A 358 11.69 2.00 -3.25
CA ASP A 358 10.87 2.25 -4.41
C ASP A 358 9.79 3.29 -4.11
N PHE A 359 9.19 3.17 -2.93
CA PHE A 359 8.21 4.09 -2.37
C PHE A 359 8.49 4.28 -0.88
N ASP A 360 8.30 5.52 -0.41
CA ASP A 360 8.60 5.96 0.96
C ASP A 360 7.60 7.08 1.32
N TYR A 361 6.38 6.66 1.65
CA TYR A 361 5.28 7.58 1.96
C TYR A 361 4.78 7.30 3.37
N VAL A 362 5.07 8.21 4.29
CA VAL A 362 4.66 8.07 5.70
C VAL A 362 3.14 8.08 5.82
N GLY A 363 2.58 7.20 6.65
CA GLY A 363 1.14 7.15 6.89
C GLY A 363 0.59 8.39 7.61
N LYS A 364 -0.74 8.50 7.66
CA LYS A 364 -1.46 9.62 8.25
C LYS A 364 -0.99 10.95 7.65
N SER A 365 -0.86 11.01 6.33
CA SER A 365 -0.27 12.14 5.61
C SER A 365 -0.98 12.42 4.28
N PHE A 366 -0.76 13.62 3.73
CA PHE A 366 -1.18 14.01 2.39
C PHE A 366 0.05 14.47 1.63
N LEU A 367 0.55 13.64 0.72
CA LEU A 367 1.85 13.83 0.10
C LEU A 367 1.73 14.01 -1.42
N PRO A 368 2.53 14.90 -2.02
CA PRO A 368 2.68 14.94 -3.47
C PRO A 368 3.36 13.65 -3.95
N THR A 369 2.83 13.04 -5.00
CA THR A 369 3.42 11.88 -5.67
C THR A 369 3.50 12.11 -7.18
N ALA A 370 4.15 11.21 -7.91
CA ALA A 370 4.15 11.25 -9.38
C ALA A 370 2.74 11.10 -9.99
N TYR A 371 1.75 10.65 -9.22
CA TYR A 371 0.36 10.45 -9.64
C TYR A 371 -0.59 11.48 -9.02
N GLY A 372 -0.03 12.63 -8.63
CA GLY A 372 -0.74 13.70 -7.94
C GLY A 372 -0.67 13.55 -6.43
N PRO A 373 -1.34 14.44 -5.70
CA PRO A 373 -1.38 14.35 -4.26
C PRO A 373 -2.22 13.14 -3.84
N VAL A 374 -1.69 12.32 -2.94
CA VAL A 374 -2.33 11.11 -2.42
C VAL A 374 -2.39 11.22 -0.91
N VAL A 375 -3.54 10.85 -0.35
CA VAL A 375 -3.67 10.74 1.10
C VAL A 375 -3.38 9.29 1.49
N PHE A 376 -2.51 9.14 2.48
CA PHE A 376 -2.05 7.87 3.02
C PHE A 376 -2.63 7.72 4.43
N GLY A 377 -3.55 6.77 4.61
CA GLY A 377 -4.04 6.33 5.92
C GLY A 377 -2.92 5.62 6.67
N ASP A 378 -2.35 4.61 6.03
CA ASP A 378 -1.17 3.88 6.47
C ASP A 378 0.05 4.29 5.65
N GLY A 379 1.24 3.99 6.15
CA GLY A 379 2.46 4.31 5.43
C GLY A 379 2.78 3.25 4.38
N VAL A 380 3.33 3.67 3.25
CA VAL A 380 3.77 2.80 2.18
C VAL A 380 5.29 2.78 2.13
N LEU A 381 5.88 1.63 2.46
CA LEU A 381 7.28 1.33 2.17
C LEU A 381 7.36 0.18 1.18
N ALA A 382 7.82 0.48 -0.03
CA ALA A 382 8.19 -0.54 -1.00
C ALA A 382 9.71 -0.50 -1.19
N ALA A 383 10.33 -1.68 -1.19
CA ALA A 383 11.76 -1.79 -1.34
C ALA A 383 12.12 -3.02 -2.19
N ARG A 384 13.28 -2.96 -2.83
CA ARG A 384 13.84 -4.09 -3.56
C ARG A 384 15.28 -4.32 -3.19
N LYS A 385 15.71 -5.57 -3.23
CA LYS A 385 17.13 -5.90 -3.10
C LYS A 385 17.91 -5.21 -4.23
N LYS A 386 18.99 -4.51 -3.89
CA LYS A 386 19.89 -3.98 -4.92
C LYS A 386 20.49 -5.16 -5.68
N ALA A 387 20.49 -5.09 -7.00
CA ALA A 387 21.32 -5.99 -7.78
C ALA A 387 22.75 -5.83 -7.26
N LEU A 388 23.41 -6.95 -6.97
CA LEU A 388 24.83 -6.93 -6.71
C LEU A 388 25.48 -6.49 -8.03
N ASP A 389 26.15 -5.34 -8.03
CA ASP A 389 27.00 -4.93 -9.14
C ASP A 389 28.18 -5.91 -9.17
N TRP A 390 28.08 -6.97 -9.98
CA TRP A 390 29.13 -7.97 -10.17
C TRP A 390 30.08 -7.57 -11.29
#